data_AF-R9MY83-F1
#
_entry.id   AF-R9MY83-F1
#
_cell.length_a   1.000
_cell.length_b   1.000
_cell.length_c   1.000
_cell.angle_alpha   90.00
_cell.angle_beta   90.00
_cell.angle_gamma   90.00
#
_symmetry.space_group_name_H-M   'P 1'
#
loop_
_entity.id
_entity.type
_entity.pdbx_description
1 polymer ?
#
loop_
_entity_poly.entity_id
_entity_poly.type
_entity_poly.pdbx_seq_one_letter_code
_entity_poly.pdbx_strand_id
1 'polypeptide(L)'
;MRKSGINSNTPNDFLLGAGVVFKNFKYVYKKVDVEEQAGADEIKLSQIMAKASFIGVEDGFTPKAGDFVVGAWNDSEENVLGATSGGNKLSIVPEITPIEVDGAVVEIKGLNQKTGESGTLEVNLAQHTLESIKRAIVGKEVESLIPGYNQIQTKSLIELSDYLDNIAYVGSMTDGTEIVAILENAICSSGLEMDAKNKETSVVKTVFKATADFKSGVYDTLPVYIFYPDKTGKSSQSKIYQIVEG
;
A
#
# COMPACT_ATOMS: atom_id res chain seq x y z
N MET A 1 11.59 35.65 16.75
CA MET A 1 11.73 34.44 15.91
C MET A 1 11.18 33.24 16.68
N ARG A 2 10.36 32.38 16.07
CA ARG A 2 9.89 31.15 16.74
C ARG A 2 11.08 30.22 16.99
N LYS A 3 11.09 29.56 18.15
CA LYS A 3 12.14 28.62 18.58
C LYS A 3 11.74 27.15 18.40
N SER A 4 10.48 26.88 18.04
CA SER A 4 9.95 25.54 17.77
C SER A 4 8.95 25.57 16.61
N GLY A 5 8.77 24.41 15.97
CA GLY A 5 7.75 24.18 14.93
C GLY A 5 6.39 23.73 15.46
N ILE A 6 6.23 23.62 16.79
CA ILE A 6 4.99 23.16 17.43
C ILE A 6 3.88 24.18 17.18
N ASN A 7 2.71 23.69 16.77
CA ASN A 7 1.49 24.46 16.52
C ASN A 7 0.27 23.80 17.17
N SER A 8 -0.91 24.42 17.03
CA SER A 8 -2.16 23.94 17.65
C SER A 8 -2.64 22.58 17.13
N ASN A 9 -2.23 22.18 15.93
CA ASN A 9 -2.61 20.91 15.31
C ASN A 9 -1.61 19.79 15.64
N THR A 10 -0.40 20.14 16.08
CA THR A 10 0.67 19.19 16.41
C THR A 10 0.19 17.99 17.25
N PRO A 11 -0.64 18.12 18.30
CA PRO A 11 -1.12 16.97 19.06
C PRO A 11 -1.93 15.95 18.26
N ASN A 12 -2.52 16.33 17.12
CA ASN A 12 -3.40 15.52 16.28
C ASN A 12 -2.70 14.93 15.04
N ASP A 13 -1.47 15.37 14.76
CA ASP A 13 -0.78 15.11 13.48
C ASP A 13 0.42 14.15 13.63
N PHE A 14 0.53 13.43 14.74
CA PHE A 14 1.58 12.43 14.93
C PHE A 14 1.10 11.05 14.50
N LEU A 15 1.91 10.35 13.71
CA LEU A 15 1.77 8.90 13.50
C LEU A 15 2.25 8.14 14.73
N LEU A 16 1.46 7.17 15.16
CA LEU A 16 1.75 6.31 16.30
C LEU A 16 2.02 4.86 15.87
N GLY A 17 2.95 4.22 16.57
CA GLY A 17 3.22 2.79 16.41
C GLY A 17 3.94 2.42 15.12
N ALA A 18 4.05 1.12 14.88
CA ALA A 18 4.73 0.56 13.71
C ALA A 18 3.85 0.48 12.46
N GLY A 19 2.55 0.80 12.57
CA GLY A 19 1.53 0.57 11.55
C GLY A 19 1.23 -0.91 11.31
N VAL A 20 0.20 -1.19 10.52
CA VAL A 20 -0.16 -2.53 10.05
C VAL A 20 0.17 -2.63 8.56
N VAL A 21 0.69 -3.78 8.15
CA VAL A 21 1.00 -4.04 6.74
C VAL A 21 0.02 -5.05 6.18
N PHE A 22 -0.59 -4.70 5.04
CA PHE A 22 -1.53 -5.53 4.32
C PHE A 22 -0.97 -5.93 2.95
N LYS A 23 -1.33 -7.12 2.48
CA LYS A 23 -1.15 -7.61 1.12
C LYS A 23 -2.49 -7.55 0.39
N ASN A 24 -2.48 -7.14 -0.88
CA ASN A 24 -3.66 -7.03 -1.75
C ASN A 24 -4.82 -6.26 -1.08
N PHE A 25 -4.49 -5.16 -0.40
CA PHE A 25 -5.43 -4.36 0.37
C PHE A 25 -6.43 -3.68 -0.56
N LYS A 26 -7.71 -3.65 -0.18
CA LYS A 26 -8.79 -3.12 -1.02
C LYS A 26 -9.73 -2.23 -0.24
N TYR A 27 -10.14 -1.13 -0.86
CA TYR A 27 -11.31 -0.34 -0.50
C TYR A 27 -12.49 -0.87 -1.31
N VAL A 28 -13.47 -1.45 -0.62
CA VAL A 28 -14.57 -2.18 -1.24
C VAL A 28 -15.85 -1.37 -1.13
N TYR A 29 -16.48 -1.12 -2.29
CA TYR A 29 -17.80 -0.50 -2.37
C TYR A 29 -18.90 -1.56 -2.31
N LYS A 30 -19.89 -1.33 -1.46
CA LYS A 30 -21.06 -2.19 -1.28
C LYS A 30 -22.32 -1.40 -1.57
N LYS A 31 -23.29 -2.04 -2.24
CA LYS A 31 -24.60 -1.42 -2.47
C LYS A 31 -25.35 -1.29 -1.15
N VAL A 32 -26.05 -0.17 -0.99
CA VAL A 32 -27.00 0.05 0.10
C VAL A 32 -28.40 0.18 -0.50
N ASP A 33 -29.33 -0.60 0.04
CA ASP A 33 -30.74 -0.54 -0.36
C ASP A 33 -31.44 0.61 0.36
N VAL A 34 -31.28 1.82 -0.17
CA VAL A 34 -32.01 3.04 0.25
C VAL A 34 -32.71 3.66 -0.96
N GLU A 35 -33.95 4.13 -0.79
CA GLU A 35 -34.74 4.73 -1.87
C GLU A 35 -34.20 6.12 -2.27
N GLU A 36 -33.84 6.94 -1.28
CA GLU A 36 -33.20 8.23 -1.46
C GLU A 36 -32.57 8.63 -0.12
N GLN A 37 -31.38 9.24 -0.15
CA GLN A 37 -30.72 9.70 1.07
C GLN A 37 -30.31 11.16 0.94
N ALA A 38 -31.07 12.02 1.63
CA ALA A 38 -30.75 13.43 1.73
C ALA A 38 -29.34 13.61 2.32
N GLY A 39 -28.45 14.24 1.55
CA GLY A 39 -27.07 14.51 1.95
C GLY A 39 -26.06 13.40 1.60
N ALA A 40 -26.39 12.47 0.70
CA ALA A 40 -25.39 11.59 0.09
C ALA A 40 -24.40 12.42 -0.75
N ASP A 41 -23.10 12.14 -0.58
CA ASP A 41 -22.06 12.74 -1.41
C ASP A 41 -22.07 12.06 -2.80
N GLU A 42 -21.62 12.73 -3.86
CA GLU A 42 -21.53 12.11 -5.19
C GLU A 42 -20.19 11.38 -5.37
N ILE A 43 -20.22 10.24 -6.04
CA ILE A 43 -19.01 9.53 -6.51
C ILE A 43 -19.18 9.13 -7.97
N LYS A 44 -18.13 9.31 -8.77
CA LYS A 44 -18.19 8.94 -10.19
C LYS A 44 -18.10 7.44 -10.37
N LEU A 45 -18.87 6.90 -11.32
CA LEU A 45 -18.79 5.49 -11.71
C LEU A 45 -17.36 5.10 -12.11
N SER A 46 -16.61 5.97 -12.79
CA SER A 46 -15.21 5.73 -13.16
C SER A 46 -14.26 5.57 -11.96
N GLN A 47 -14.59 6.15 -10.80
CA GLN A 47 -13.79 5.98 -9.58
C GLN A 47 -14.01 4.60 -8.95
N ILE A 48 -15.25 4.10 -8.97
CA ILE A 48 -15.59 2.77 -8.45
C ILE A 48 -15.12 1.66 -9.41
N MET A 49 -15.14 1.95 -10.72
CA MET A 49 -14.68 1.05 -11.77
C MET A 49 -13.19 1.25 -12.11
N ALA A 50 -12.45 1.97 -11.27
CA ALA A 50 -11.03 2.20 -11.48
C ALA A 50 -10.27 0.87 -11.49
N LYS A 51 -9.31 0.73 -12.41
CA LYS A 51 -8.47 -0.47 -12.54
C LYS A 51 -7.35 -0.57 -11.50
N ALA A 52 -7.36 0.30 -10.49
CA ALA A 52 -6.42 0.23 -9.39
C ALA A 52 -6.69 -1.04 -8.57
N SER A 53 -5.63 -1.76 -8.20
CA SER A 53 -5.67 -3.01 -7.43
C SER A 53 -6.39 -2.88 -6.08
N PHE A 54 -6.38 -1.67 -5.52
CA PHE A 54 -6.97 -1.37 -4.22
C PHE A 54 -8.41 -0.88 -4.29
N ILE A 55 -9.02 -0.80 -5.47
CA ILE A 55 -10.46 -0.51 -5.60
C ILE A 55 -11.19 -1.81 -5.91
N GLY A 56 -12.25 -2.08 -5.15
CA GLY A 56 -13.09 -3.26 -5.33
C GLY A 56 -14.57 -2.96 -5.13
N VAL A 57 -15.39 -3.91 -5.55
CA VAL A 57 -16.84 -3.92 -5.33
C VAL A 57 -17.22 -5.25 -4.69
N GLU A 58 -18.32 -5.28 -3.93
CA GLU A 58 -18.82 -6.51 -3.34
C GLU A 58 -19.14 -7.58 -4.40
N ASP A 59 -18.89 -8.85 -4.07
CA ASP A 59 -19.16 -9.96 -4.98
C ASP A 59 -20.64 -9.99 -5.39
N GLY A 60 -20.87 -10.07 -6.70
CA GLY A 60 -22.22 -10.04 -7.27
C GLY A 60 -22.83 -8.65 -7.44
N PHE A 61 -22.17 -7.58 -6.98
CA PHE A 61 -22.59 -6.21 -7.23
C PHE A 61 -21.97 -5.67 -8.53
N THR A 62 -22.81 -5.15 -9.43
CA THR A 62 -22.38 -4.41 -10.61
C THR A 62 -22.83 -2.95 -10.47
N PRO A 63 -21.92 -2.02 -10.14
CA PRO A 63 -22.26 -0.62 -9.91
C PRO A 63 -22.83 0.06 -11.15
N LYS A 64 -23.85 0.90 -10.96
CA LYS A 64 -24.46 1.73 -12.00
C LYS A 64 -24.78 3.12 -11.45
N ALA A 65 -24.84 4.10 -12.33
CA ALA A 65 -25.33 5.43 -11.95
C ALA A 65 -26.73 5.33 -11.32
N GLY A 66 -26.92 6.06 -10.22
CA GLY A 66 -28.12 6.01 -9.38
C GLY A 66 -28.05 5.01 -8.22
N ASP A 67 -27.13 4.05 -8.21
CA ASP A 67 -26.93 3.20 -7.03
C ASP A 67 -26.38 4.02 -5.86
N PHE A 68 -26.78 3.64 -4.64
CA PHE A 68 -26.19 4.16 -3.40
C PHE A 68 -25.20 3.15 -2.85
N VAL A 69 -24.02 3.61 -2.45
CA VAL A 69 -22.94 2.74 -1.97
C VAL A 69 -22.27 3.28 -0.71
N VAL A 70 -21.71 2.37 0.08
CA VAL A 70 -20.73 2.67 1.13
C VAL A 70 -19.40 2.04 0.76
N GLY A 71 -18.32 2.73 1.09
CA GLY A 71 -16.97 2.22 0.92
C GLY A 71 -16.30 1.96 2.26
N ALA A 72 -15.55 0.87 2.36
CA ALA A 72 -14.72 0.57 3.52
C ALA A 72 -13.44 -0.17 3.09
N TRP A 73 -12.36 0.05 3.82
CA TRP A 73 -11.17 -0.78 3.69
C TRP A 73 -11.47 -2.20 4.17
N ASN A 74 -11.02 -3.20 3.42
CA ASN A 74 -11.11 -4.61 3.81
C ASN A 74 -9.89 -4.99 4.65
N ASP A 75 -10.06 -4.91 5.96
CA ASP A 75 -9.07 -5.22 7.01
C ASP A 75 -9.10 -6.68 7.46
N SER A 76 -9.73 -7.57 6.68
CA SER A 76 -9.85 -8.99 7.03
C SER A 76 -8.48 -9.68 7.17
N GLU A 77 -8.39 -10.65 8.09
CA GLU A 77 -7.12 -11.25 8.53
C GLU A 77 -6.31 -11.86 7.37
N GLU A 78 -6.96 -12.36 6.32
CA GLU A 78 -6.30 -12.91 5.13
C GLU A 78 -5.45 -11.89 4.36
N ASN A 79 -5.78 -10.60 4.47
CA ASN A 79 -5.07 -9.51 3.84
C ASN A 79 -3.95 -8.97 4.74
N VAL A 80 -3.88 -9.34 6.01
CA VAL A 80 -2.77 -8.93 6.89
C VAL A 80 -1.51 -9.67 6.45
N LEU A 81 -0.41 -8.95 6.21
CA LEU A 81 0.84 -9.55 5.77
C LEU A 81 1.47 -10.40 6.90
N GLY A 82 1.37 -9.93 8.14
CA GLY A 82 1.82 -10.63 9.34
C GLY A 82 2.22 -9.69 10.47
N ALA A 83 2.50 -10.26 11.64
CA ALA A 83 2.97 -9.49 12.80
C ALA A 83 4.36 -8.90 12.55
N THR A 84 4.52 -7.60 12.80
CA THR A 84 5.80 -6.88 12.64
C THR A 84 6.47 -6.54 13.97
N SER A 85 7.81 -6.49 14.02
CA SER A 85 8.59 -6.10 15.20
C SER A 85 9.74 -5.18 14.80
N GLY A 86 9.99 -4.11 15.56
CA GLY A 86 11.08 -3.17 15.28
C GLY A 86 10.77 -2.07 14.27
N GLY A 87 9.50 -1.88 13.91
CA GLY A 87 9.04 -0.83 12.99
C GLY A 87 9.17 -1.21 11.51
N ASN A 88 8.51 -0.43 10.65
CA ASN A 88 8.52 -0.60 9.19
C ASN A 88 9.04 0.69 8.55
N LYS A 89 9.58 0.60 7.32
CA LYS A 89 10.13 1.76 6.61
C LYS A 89 9.56 1.85 5.19
N LEU A 90 8.75 2.89 4.97
CA LEU A 90 8.31 3.31 3.65
C LEU A 90 9.32 4.29 3.04
N SER A 91 9.73 4.07 1.80
CA SER A 91 10.66 4.94 1.08
C SER A 91 10.20 5.15 -0.35
N ILE A 92 9.89 6.41 -0.69
CA ILE A 92 9.52 6.85 -2.03
C ILE A 92 10.52 7.94 -2.40
N VAL A 93 11.38 7.67 -3.37
CA VAL A 93 12.53 8.53 -3.70
C VAL A 93 12.50 8.84 -5.20
N PRO A 94 12.27 10.10 -5.60
CA PRO A 94 12.41 10.51 -6.99
C PRO A 94 13.89 10.59 -7.38
N GLU A 95 14.19 10.17 -8.60
CA GLU A 95 15.47 10.46 -9.26
C GLU A 95 15.31 11.76 -10.04
N ILE A 96 16.19 12.74 -9.76
CA ILE A 96 16.12 14.08 -10.32
C ILE A 96 17.44 14.37 -11.03
N THR A 97 17.36 14.73 -12.31
CA THR A 97 18.50 15.12 -13.13
C THR A 97 18.39 16.61 -13.47
N PRO A 98 19.44 17.42 -13.19
CA PRO A 98 19.48 18.81 -13.63
C PRO A 98 19.71 18.89 -15.14
N ILE A 99 19.03 19.81 -15.81
CA ILE A 99 19.29 20.16 -17.20
C ILE A 99 20.51 21.10 -17.23
N GLU A 100 21.58 20.67 -17.91
CA GLU A 100 22.80 21.46 -18.04
C GLU A 100 22.61 22.63 -19.02
N VAL A 101 23.09 23.82 -18.62
CA VAL A 101 23.07 25.05 -19.44
C VAL A 101 24.49 25.59 -19.53
N ASP A 102 24.96 25.87 -20.74
CA ASP A 102 26.29 26.42 -20.97
C ASP A 102 26.49 27.75 -20.22
N GLY A 103 27.63 27.88 -19.55
CA GLY A 103 27.96 29.02 -18.70
C GLY A 103 27.38 29.00 -17.27
N ALA A 104 26.52 28.03 -16.91
CA ALA A 104 26.08 27.83 -15.54
C ALA A 104 27.06 26.93 -14.77
N VAL A 105 27.51 27.39 -13.59
CA VAL A 105 28.43 26.63 -12.72
C VAL A 105 27.72 25.97 -11.52
N VAL A 106 26.40 26.17 -11.40
CA VAL A 106 25.53 25.62 -10.35
C VAL A 106 24.15 25.31 -10.92
N GLU A 107 23.39 24.45 -10.24
CA GLU A 107 22.01 24.12 -10.61
C GLU A 107 21.08 25.34 -10.60
N ILE A 108 20.16 25.40 -11.56
CA ILE A 108 19.19 26.49 -11.70
C ILE A 108 17.81 25.98 -11.30
N LYS A 109 17.17 26.67 -10.34
CA LYS A 109 15.80 26.37 -9.93
C LYS A 109 14.86 26.38 -11.14
N GLY A 110 14.10 25.30 -11.31
CA GLY A 110 13.16 25.13 -12.42
C GLY A 110 13.74 24.34 -13.61
N LEU A 111 15.04 24.02 -13.60
CA LEU A 111 15.69 23.19 -14.62
C LEU A 111 15.97 21.76 -14.14
N ASN A 112 15.29 21.30 -13.09
CA ASN A 112 15.41 19.94 -12.59
C ASN A 112 14.26 19.09 -13.16
N GLN A 113 14.60 17.99 -13.81
CA GLN A 113 13.62 17.04 -14.35
C GLN A 113 13.66 15.73 -13.55
N LYS A 114 12.48 15.20 -13.20
CA LYS A 114 12.37 13.85 -12.67
C LYS A 114 12.63 12.84 -13.79
N THR A 115 13.60 11.97 -13.61
CA THR A 115 14.05 10.99 -14.61
C THR A 115 13.74 9.55 -14.22
N GLY A 116 13.35 9.33 -12.97
CA GLY A 116 12.93 8.04 -12.45
C GLY A 116 12.43 8.16 -11.02
N GLU A 117 12.14 7.02 -10.39
CA GLU A 117 11.86 6.93 -8.96
C GLU A 117 11.96 5.48 -8.44
N SER A 118 12.06 5.33 -7.13
CA SER A 118 11.92 4.06 -6.43
C SER A 118 10.87 4.15 -5.33
N GLY A 119 9.98 3.16 -5.27
CA GLY A 119 9.04 2.97 -4.17
C GLY A 119 9.31 1.63 -3.48
N THR A 120 9.63 1.66 -2.20
CA THR A 120 9.90 0.45 -1.39
C THR A 120 9.22 0.50 -0.03
N LEU A 121 8.82 -0.67 0.47
CA LEU A 121 8.33 -0.89 1.82
C LEU A 121 9.14 -2.02 2.48
N GLU A 122 9.95 -1.65 3.46
CA GLU A 122 10.68 -2.59 4.30
C GLU A 122 9.82 -2.96 5.52
N VAL A 123 9.57 -4.26 5.67
CA VAL A 123 8.72 -4.85 6.70
C VAL A 123 9.52 -5.84 7.52
N ASN A 124 9.53 -5.63 8.82
CA ASN A 124 10.24 -6.48 9.77
C ASN A 124 9.25 -7.51 10.35
N LEU A 125 9.12 -8.66 9.68
CA LEU A 125 8.16 -9.70 10.05
C LEU A 125 8.69 -10.55 11.21
N ALA A 126 7.94 -10.60 12.32
CA ALA A 126 8.18 -11.52 13.43
C ALA A 126 7.48 -12.88 13.20
N GLN A 127 6.49 -12.93 12.30
CA GLN A 127 5.75 -14.13 11.97
C GLN A 127 6.42 -14.89 10.81
N HIS A 128 6.67 -16.17 11.05
CA HIS A 128 7.26 -17.08 10.06
C HIS A 128 6.16 -17.98 9.50
N THR A 129 5.74 -17.75 8.25
CA THR A 129 4.73 -18.57 7.57
C THR A 129 5.30 -19.17 6.29
N LEU A 130 4.69 -20.24 5.79
CA LEU A 130 5.10 -20.86 4.52
C LEU A 130 5.08 -19.84 3.37
N GLU A 131 4.05 -18.99 3.33
CA GLU A 131 3.90 -17.97 2.30
C GLU A 131 4.96 -16.88 2.42
N SER A 132 5.26 -16.38 3.63
CA SER A 132 6.25 -15.32 3.81
C SER A 132 7.65 -15.80 3.42
N ILE A 133 8.01 -17.04 3.79
CA ILE A 133 9.30 -17.63 3.42
C ILE A 133 9.36 -17.90 1.91
N LYS A 134 8.29 -18.46 1.32
CA LYS A 134 8.21 -18.69 -0.14
C LYS A 134 8.41 -17.40 -0.93
N ARG A 135 7.79 -16.29 -0.51
CA ARG A 135 7.96 -14.97 -1.14
C ARG A 135 9.38 -14.43 -0.98
N ALA A 136 9.97 -14.54 0.21
CA ALA A 136 11.31 -14.04 0.49
C ALA A 136 12.43 -14.76 -0.31
N ILE A 137 12.23 -16.03 -0.68
CA ILE A 137 13.23 -16.78 -1.45
C ILE A 137 12.95 -16.83 -2.97
N VAL A 138 11.89 -16.18 -3.45
CA VAL A 138 11.34 -16.39 -4.80
C VAL A 138 11.22 -17.90 -5.08
N GLY A 139 10.35 -18.54 -4.29
CA GLY A 139 10.22 -19.99 -4.26
C GLY A 139 8.89 -20.52 -4.79
N LYS A 140 8.82 -21.84 -4.90
CA LYS A 140 7.60 -22.61 -5.17
C LYS A 140 7.46 -23.72 -4.14
N GLU A 141 6.22 -24.12 -3.89
CA GLU A 141 5.93 -25.32 -3.12
C GLU A 141 6.09 -26.55 -4.03
N VAL A 142 6.67 -27.61 -3.49
CA VAL A 142 6.89 -28.89 -4.19
C VAL A 142 6.45 -30.03 -3.28
N GLU A 143 6.26 -31.21 -3.87
CA GLU A 143 6.01 -32.41 -3.07
C GLU A 143 7.14 -32.62 -2.07
N SER A 144 6.77 -32.80 -0.81
CA SER A 144 7.74 -32.91 0.27
C SER A 144 8.38 -34.28 0.28
N LEU A 145 9.71 -34.28 0.31
CA LEU A 145 10.50 -35.50 0.48
C LEU A 145 10.46 -36.03 1.92
N ILE A 146 9.95 -35.24 2.87
CA ILE A 146 9.90 -35.57 4.30
C ILE A 146 8.44 -35.56 4.76
N PRO A 147 7.89 -36.73 5.18
CA PRO A 147 6.54 -36.81 5.71
C PRO A 147 6.32 -35.84 6.88
N GLY A 148 5.21 -35.10 6.84
CA GLY A 148 4.84 -34.12 7.87
C GLY A 148 5.39 -32.70 7.67
N TYR A 149 6.16 -32.46 6.60
CA TYR A 149 6.69 -31.13 6.26
C TYR A 149 6.10 -30.63 4.93
N ASN A 150 5.87 -29.32 4.83
CA ASN A 150 5.69 -28.65 3.54
C ASN A 150 7.07 -28.29 3.00
N GLN A 151 7.29 -28.52 1.70
CA GLN A 151 8.59 -28.25 1.07
C GLN A 151 8.47 -27.07 0.11
N ILE A 152 9.30 -26.06 0.34
CA ILE A 152 9.51 -24.94 -0.57
C ILE A 152 10.91 -25.01 -1.14
N GLN A 153 11.03 -24.66 -2.42
CA GLN A 153 12.31 -24.62 -3.13
C GLN A 153 12.40 -23.32 -3.93
N THR A 154 13.60 -22.76 -4.04
CA THR A 154 13.85 -21.62 -4.93
C THR A 154 13.51 -21.98 -6.37
N LYS A 155 13.12 -20.97 -7.16
CA LYS A 155 12.95 -21.10 -8.60
C LYS A 155 13.85 -20.10 -9.35
N SER A 156 14.17 -20.42 -10.59
CA SER A 156 15.10 -19.65 -11.42
C SER A 156 14.49 -18.42 -12.08
N LEU A 157 13.16 -18.36 -12.19
CA LEU A 157 12.43 -17.31 -12.90
C LEU A 157 11.38 -16.71 -11.98
N ILE A 158 11.25 -15.39 -12.04
CA ILE A 158 10.14 -14.65 -11.44
C ILE A 158 8.93 -14.79 -12.36
N GLU A 159 7.78 -15.09 -11.79
CA GLU A 159 6.49 -15.22 -12.44
C GLU A 159 5.54 -14.14 -11.94
N LEU A 160 4.47 -13.84 -12.69
CA LEU A 160 3.49 -12.83 -12.29
C LEU A 160 2.84 -13.13 -10.92
N SER A 161 2.73 -14.40 -10.53
CA SER A 161 2.20 -14.82 -9.23
C SER A 161 3.12 -14.48 -8.05
N ASP A 162 4.39 -14.13 -8.29
CA ASP A 162 5.30 -13.68 -7.22
C ASP A 162 5.03 -12.24 -6.81
N TYR A 163 4.40 -11.46 -7.70
CA TYR A 163 3.94 -10.12 -7.40
C TYR A 163 2.67 -10.18 -6.54
N LEU A 164 2.57 -9.25 -5.61
CA LEU A 164 1.32 -8.87 -4.99
C LEU A 164 0.65 -7.81 -5.87
N ASP A 165 -0.68 -7.85 -5.95
CA ASP A 165 -1.46 -6.80 -6.61
C ASP A 165 -1.10 -5.46 -5.98
N ASN A 166 -1.01 -5.43 -4.65
CA ASN A 166 -0.36 -4.36 -3.91
C ASN A 166 0.16 -4.80 -2.53
N ILE A 167 1.03 -3.97 -1.96
CA ILE A 167 1.35 -3.96 -0.53
C ILE A 167 0.95 -2.61 0.05
N ALA A 168 0.29 -2.61 1.21
CA ALA A 168 -0.19 -1.41 1.87
C ALA A 168 0.37 -1.28 3.29
N TYR A 169 0.70 -0.05 3.67
CA TYR A 169 1.03 0.35 5.02
C TYR A 169 -0.08 1.24 5.57
N VAL A 170 -0.64 0.88 6.72
CA VAL A 170 -1.67 1.67 7.41
C VAL A 170 -1.08 2.17 8.74
N GLY A 171 -0.98 3.48 8.88
CA GLY A 171 -0.52 4.14 10.11
C GLY A 171 -1.64 4.94 10.77
N SER A 172 -1.78 4.81 12.09
CA SER A 172 -2.78 5.55 12.85
C SER A 172 -2.21 6.87 13.39
N MET A 173 -2.94 7.96 13.21
CA MET A 173 -2.62 9.25 13.80
C MET A 173 -3.15 9.37 15.24
N THR A 174 -2.61 10.33 16.00
CA THR A 174 -3.05 10.63 17.37
C THR A 174 -4.51 11.06 17.50
N ASP A 175 -5.15 11.54 16.42
CA ASP A 175 -6.57 11.87 16.41
C ASP A 175 -7.49 10.72 15.98
N GLY A 176 -6.94 9.52 15.81
CA GLY A 176 -7.65 8.30 15.43
C GLY A 176 -7.87 8.12 13.93
N THR A 177 -7.46 9.08 13.09
CA THR A 177 -7.52 8.94 11.63
C THR A 177 -6.35 8.09 11.11
N GLU A 178 -6.51 7.49 9.94
CA GLU A 178 -5.52 6.60 9.34
C GLU A 178 -4.89 7.21 8.09
N ILE A 179 -3.58 7.02 7.93
CA ILE A 179 -2.87 7.25 6.67
C ILE A 179 -2.62 5.90 6.02
N VAL A 180 -2.95 5.76 4.75
CA VAL A 180 -2.72 4.53 3.99
C VAL A 180 -1.74 4.83 2.86
N ALA A 181 -0.66 4.05 2.76
CA ALA A 181 0.25 4.08 1.63
C ALA A 181 0.18 2.76 0.88
N ILE A 182 0.02 2.77 -0.44
CA ILE A 182 -0.16 1.58 -1.27
C ILE A 182 0.87 1.59 -2.40
N LEU A 183 1.59 0.47 -2.55
CA LEU A 183 2.53 0.21 -3.63
C LEU A 183 1.96 -0.93 -4.48
N GLU A 184 1.54 -0.64 -5.72
CA GLU A 184 1.02 -1.67 -6.62
C GLU A 184 2.12 -2.47 -7.32
N ASN A 185 1.75 -3.65 -7.80
CA ASN A 185 2.64 -4.60 -8.48
C ASN A 185 3.91 -4.83 -7.65
N ALA A 186 3.72 -5.14 -6.38
CA ALA A 186 4.80 -5.19 -5.41
C ALA A 186 5.46 -6.57 -5.44
N ILE A 187 6.79 -6.61 -5.58
CA ILE A 187 7.58 -7.83 -5.49
C ILE A 187 8.51 -7.78 -4.28
N CYS A 188 8.65 -8.91 -3.58
CA CYS A 188 9.67 -9.04 -2.55
C CYS A 188 11.06 -9.11 -3.22
N SER A 189 11.88 -8.08 -3.03
CA SER A 189 13.22 -7.98 -3.60
C SER A 189 14.35 -8.30 -2.61
N SER A 190 14.01 -8.48 -1.34
CA SER A 190 14.95 -8.98 -0.32
C SER A 190 15.07 -10.50 -0.39
N GLY A 191 16.26 -11.03 -0.16
CA GLY A 191 16.43 -12.46 0.17
C GLY A 191 15.89 -12.81 1.56
N LEU A 192 15.91 -14.09 1.91
CA LEU A 192 15.63 -14.57 3.27
C LEU A 192 16.92 -14.53 4.11
N GLU A 193 16.97 -13.60 5.04
CA GLU A 193 18.02 -13.53 6.07
C GLU A 193 17.35 -13.64 7.46
N MET A 194 17.88 -14.54 8.30
CA MET A 194 17.35 -14.80 9.65
C MET A 194 18.49 -14.79 10.66
N ASP A 195 18.46 -13.80 11.56
CA ASP A 195 19.29 -13.79 12.76
C ASP A 195 18.46 -14.32 13.94
N ALA A 196 18.88 -15.46 14.50
CA ALA A 196 18.23 -16.06 15.67
C ALA A 196 19.14 -15.93 16.90
N LYS A 197 18.66 -15.21 17.92
CA LYS A 197 19.37 -15.02 19.20
C LYS A 197 18.56 -15.60 20.36
N ASN A 198 19.27 -16.08 21.38
CA ASN A 198 18.63 -16.61 22.59
C ASN A 198 17.82 -15.51 23.29
N LYS A 199 16.54 -15.76 23.56
CA LYS A 199 15.56 -14.85 24.21
C LYS A 199 15.12 -13.64 23.39
N GLU A 200 15.43 -13.59 22.09
CA GLU A 200 14.89 -12.58 21.17
C GLU A 200 13.99 -13.27 20.14
N THR A 201 12.91 -12.60 19.74
CA THR A 201 12.10 -13.08 18.63
C THR A 201 12.87 -12.87 17.34
N SER A 202 13.06 -13.92 16.54
CA SER A 202 13.72 -13.78 15.24
C SER A 202 12.80 -13.03 14.28
N VAL A 203 13.37 -12.05 13.58
CA VAL A 203 12.67 -11.18 12.62
C VAL A 203 13.24 -11.44 11.24
N VAL A 204 12.37 -11.61 10.25
CA VAL A 204 12.74 -11.65 8.84
C VAL A 204 12.47 -10.28 8.24
N LYS A 205 13.52 -9.64 7.74
CA LYS A 205 13.38 -8.39 7.00
C LYS A 205 12.96 -8.71 5.57
N THR A 206 11.82 -8.16 5.17
CA THR A 206 11.34 -8.24 3.78
C THR A 206 11.27 -6.85 3.16
N VAL A 207 11.70 -6.69 1.92
CA VAL A 207 11.64 -5.43 1.18
C VAL A 207 10.78 -5.64 -0.04
N PHE A 208 9.63 -4.98 -0.06
CA PHE A 208 8.73 -4.96 -1.21
C PHE A 208 9.05 -3.76 -2.08
N LYS A 209 9.14 -3.96 -3.40
CA LYS A 209 9.38 -2.90 -4.38
C LYS A 209 8.19 -2.78 -5.33
N ALA A 210 7.69 -1.55 -5.52
CA ALA A 210 6.67 -1.25 -6.52
C ALA A 210 7.25 -1.35 -7.94
N THR A 211 6.43 -1.81 -8.88
CA THR A 211 6.80 -1.91 -10.29
C THR A 211 5.71 -1.37 -11.21
N ALA A 212 6.08 -0.93 -12.41
CA ALA A 212 5.10 -0.58 -13.43
C ALA A 212 4.52 -1.86 -14.06
N ASP A 213 3.21 -1.88 -14.31
CA ASP A 213 2.57 -2.95 -15.07
C ASP A 213 2.79 -2.70 -16.57
N PHE A 214 3.18 -3.74 -17.32
CA PHE A 214 3.26 -3.68 -18.78
C PHE A 214 1.93 -3.25 -19.43
N LYS A 215 0.79 -3.58 -18.82
CA LYS A 215 -0.54 -3.23 -19.33
C LYS A 215 -0.94 -1.77 -19.08
N SER A 216 -0.23 -1.04 -18.20
CA SER A 216 -0.59 0.34 -17.87
C SER A 216 -0.30 1.30 -19.03
N GLY A 217 0.72 0.99 -19.85
CA GLY A 217 1.26 1.90 -20.86
C GLY A 217 2.04 3.10 -20.28
N VAL A 218 2.27 3.13 -18.97
CA VAL A 218 2.98 4.18 -18.23
C VAL A 218 4.22 3.58 -17.57
N TYR A 219 5.41 4.10 -17.91
CA TYR A 219 6.69 3.53 -17.47
C TYR A 219 7.65 4.58 -16.88
N ASP A 220 7.24 5.84 -16.80
CA ASP A 220 7.99 6.95 -16.22
C ASP A 220 7.55 7.29 -14.79
N THR A 221 6.52 6.61 -14.30
CA THR A 221 5.90 6.84 -12.98
C THR A 221 5.51 5.50 -12.35
N LEU A 222 5.83 5.30 -11.07
CA LEU A 222 5.43 4.13 -10.30
C LEU A 222 4.01 4.29 -9.72
N PRO A 223 3.22 3.20 -9.67
CA PRO A 223 1.88 3.20 -9.08
C PRO A 223 1.96 3.17 -7.55
N VAL A 224 2.30 4.33 -6.96
CA VAL A 224 2.39 4.52 -5.50
C VAL A 224 1.40 5.59 -5.07
N TYR A 225 0.58 5.26 -4.07
CA TYR A 225 -0.54 6.09 -3.61
C TYR A 225 -0.44 6.33 -2.12
N ILE A 226 -0.69 7.57 -1.68
CA ILE A 226 -0.81 7.92 -0.26
C ILE A 226 -2.17 8.58 -0.05
N PHE A 227 -2.99 7.95 0.78
CA PHE A 227 -4.27 8.47 1.23
C PHE A 227 -4.08 9.12 2.59
N TYR A 228 -4.14 10.45 2.60
CA TYR A 228 -4.18 11.24 3.82
C TYR A 228 -5.64 11.59 4.13
N PRO A 229 -6.11 11.42 5.37
CA PRO A 229 -7.52 11.59 5.71
C PRO A 229 -7.91 13.08 5.67
N ASP A 230 -9.12 13.37 5.17
CA ASP A 230 -9.68 14.71 5.26
C ASP A 230 -10.12 14.98 6.71
N LYS A 231 -9.36 15.83 7.40
CA LYS A 231 -9.62 16.19 8.80
C LYS A 231 -10.68 17.27 8.98
N THR A 232 -11.17 17.87 7.90
CA THR A 232 -12.15 18.97 7.98
C THR A 232 -13.59 18.49 8.21
N GLY A 233 -13.88 17.21 8.00
CA GLY A 233 -15.23 16.61 8.10
C GLY A 233 -15.32 15.43 9.08
N LYS A 234 -14.96 15.62 10.37
CA LYS A 234 -15.05 14.58 11.41
C LYS A 234 -16.50 14.11 11.67
N SER A 235 -17.04 13.25 10.83
CA SER A 235 -18.15 12.37 11.18
C SER A 235 -17.66 10.92 11.12
N SER A 236 -17.68 10.25 12.27
CA SER A 236 -17.38 8.82 12.47
C SER A 236 -18.39 7.87 11.81
N GLN A 237 -19.17 8.34 10.85
CA GLN A 237 -20.17 7.55 10.13
C GLN A 237 -19.69 7.28 8.72
N SER A 238 -19.83 6.03 8.28
CA SER A 238 -19.62 5.62 6.90
C SER A 238 -20.46 6.51 5.99
N LYS A 239 -19.79 7.34 5.19
CA LYS A 239 -20.46 8.20 4.21
C LYS A 239 -21.11 7.33 3.14
N ILE A 240 -22.36 7.63 2.83
CA ILE A 240 -23.07 7.02 1.71
C ILE A 240 -22.88 7.93 0.50
N TYR A 241 -22.61 7.30 -0.64
CA TYR A 241 -22.40 7.98 -1.90
C TYR A 241 -23.46 7.58 -2.90
N GLN A 242 -23.96 8.55 -3.67
CA GLN A 242 -24.73 8.28 -4.88
C GLN A 242 -23.76 8.16 -6.07
N ILE A 243 -23.85 7.07 -6.82
CA ILE A 243 -23.06 6.90 -8.04
C ILE A 243 -23.63 7.83 -9.11
N VAL A 244 -22.79 8.70 -9.66
CA VAL A 244 -23.11 9.57 -10.79
C VAL A 244 -22.34 9.16 -12.04
N GLU A 245 -22.83 9.58 -13.21
CA GLU A 245 -22.11 9.40 -14.46
C GLU A 245 -20.80 10.21 -14.46
N GLY A 246 -19.73 9.62 -15.01
CA GLY A 246 -18.42 10.24 -15.12
C GLY A 246 -17.29 9.28 -14.85
#